data_AF-A0A966URH5-F1
#
_entry.id   AF-A0A966URH5-F1
#
_cell.length_a   1.000
_cell.length_b   1.000
_cell.length_c   1.000
_cell.angle_alpha   90.00
_cell.angle_beta   90.00
_cell.angle_gamma   90.00
#
_symmetry.space_group_name_H-M   'P 1'
#
loop_
_entity.id
_entity.type
_entity.pdbx_description
1 polymer ?
#
loop_
_entity_poly.entity_id
_entity_poly.type
_entity_poly.pdbx_seq_one_letter_code
_entity_poly.pdbx_strand_id
1 'polypeptide(L)' 'MKKVNEGILHTLAKIAEANDDSNIRFAAAVVYRNKIVSVGYNRRKSHPFQAKFAKNPEAIFLHAEVHAIKNA' A
#
# COMPACT_ATOMS: atom_id res chain seq x y z
N MET A 1 21.87 6.48 -1.11
CA MET A 1 20.40 6.41 -1.14
C MET A 1 19.88 7.43 -2.16
N LYS A 2 18.96 7.06 -3.05
CA LYS A 2 18.27 8.04 -3.91
C LYS A 2 17.55 9.04 -2.99
N LYS A 3 17.61 10.35 -3.30
CA LYS A 3 16.81 11.36 -2.57
C LYS A 3 15.34 10.97 -2.73
N VAL A 4 14.73 10.57 -1.63
CA VAL A 4 13.28 10.33 -1.57
C VAL A 4 12.60 11.68 -1.47
N ASN A 5 11.55 11.90 -2.25
CA ASN A 5 10.79 13.14 -2.21
C ASN A 5 9.92 13.17 -0.95
N GLU A 6 10.21 14.09 -0.03
CA GLU A 6 9.50 14.24 1.24
C GLU A 6 8.00 14.52 1.06
N GLY A 7 7.61 15.22 -0.01
CA GLY A 7 6.20 15.46 -0.33
C GLY A 7 5.42 14.18 -0.62
N ILE A 8 6.07 13.18 -1.23
CA ILE A 8 5.47 11.86 -1.46
C ILE A 8 5.29 11.12 -0.14
N LEU A 9 6.30 11.15 0.74
CA LEU A 9 6.22 10.52 2.06
C LEU A 9 5.12 11.14 2.92
N HIS A 10 5.01 12.48 2.93
CA HIS A 10 3.96 13.18 3.65
C HIS A 10 2.56 12.84 3.10
N THR A 11 2.42 12.68 1.78
CA THR A 11 1.16 12.23 1.16
C THR A 11 0.81 10.82 1.60
N LEU A 12 1.77 9.90 1.61
CA LEU A 12 1.57 8.53 2.09
C LEU A 12 1.17 8.48 3.57
N ALA A 13 1.79 9.31 4.41
CA ALA A 13 1.44 9.40 5.82
C ALA A 13 -0.03 9.82 6.02
N LYS A 14 -0.51 10.81 5.26
CA LYS A 14 -1.93 11.24 5.30
C LYS A 14 -2.89 10.15 4.84
N ILE A 15 -2.51 9.39 3.81
CA ILE A 15 -3.34 8.29 3.31
C ILE A 15 -3.40 7.14 4.33
N ALA A 16 -2.28 6.85 5.00
CA ALA A 16 -2.27 5.91 6.10
C ALA A 16 -3.16 6.41 7.25
N GLU A 17 -3.02 7.67 7.65
CA GLU A 17 -3.83 8.26 8.73
C GLU A 17 -5.34 8.15 8.47
N ALA A 18 -5.77 8.38 7.24
CA ALA A 18 -7.17 8.27 6.82
C ALA A 18 -7.72 6.83 6.71
N ASN A 19 -6.89 5.81 6.92
CA ASN A 19 -7.29 4.41 6.83
C ASN A 19 -7.81 3.89 8.18
N ASP A 20 -9.14 3.85 8.33
CA ASP A 20 -9.78 3.35 9.56
C ASP A 20 -10.01 1.83 9.58
N ASP A 21 -9.74 1.13 8.46
CA ASP A 21 -10.01 -0.31 8.32
C ASP A 21 -8.99 -1.23 9.02
N SER A 22 -7.95 -0.69 9.66
CA SER A 22 -6.89 -1.47 10.29
C SER A 22 -6.31 -0.81 11.55
N ASN A 23 -6.01 -1.63 12.56
CA ASN A 23 -5.32 -1.18 13.78
C ASN A 23 -3.92 -0.62 13.50
N ILE A 24 -3.25 -1.17 12.48
CA ILE A 24 -1.96 -0.65 12.01
C ILE A 24 -2.20 -0.06 10.64
N ARG A 25 -1.84 1.21 10.47
CA ARG A 25 -2.15 1.98 9.26
C ARG A 25 -0.91 2.10 8.39
N PHE A 26 -0.95 1.47 7.22
CA PHE A 26 0.13 1.50 6.25
C PHE A 26 -0.37 1.97 4.89
N ALA A 27 0.44 2.77 4.21
CA ALA A 27 0.24 3.17 2.84
C ALA A 27 1.53 2.88 2.04
N ALA A 28 1.37 2.55 0.76
CA ALA A 28 2.44 2.31 -0.18
C ALA A 28 2.12 2.99 -1.50
N ALA A 29 3.13 3.44 -2.24
CA ALA A 29 2.95 4.00 -3.57
C ALA A 29 3.96 3.40 -4.55
N VAL A 30 3.50 3.21 -5.79
CA VAL A 30 4.39 2.99 -6.93
C VAL A 30 4.78 4.37 -7.46
N VAL A 31 6.08 4.67 -7.45
CA VAL A 31 6.60 5.97 -7.91
C VAL A 31 7.49 5.75 -9.12
N TYR A 32 7.19 6.44 -10.21
CA TYR A 32 8.00 6.43 -11.43
C TYR A 32 8.36 7.86 -11.81
N ARG A 33 9.66 8.12 -12.01
CA ARG A 33 10.19 9.46 -12.37
C ARG A 33 9.66 10.58 -11.45
N ASN A 34 9.70 10.33 -10.13
CA ASN A 34 9.24 11.28 -9.10
C ASN A 34 7.73 11.62 -9.15
N LYS A 35 6.93 10.81 -9.83
CA LYS A 35 5.46 10.91 -9.86
C LYS A 35 4.85 9.65 -9.27
N ILE A 36 3.82 9.82 -8.44
CA ILE A 36 3.02 8.71 -7.93
C ILE A 36 2.19 8.17 -9.11
N VAL A 37 2.39 6.89 -9.43
CA VAL A 37 1.64 6.15 -10.46
C VAL A 37 0.40 5.53 -9.83
N SER A 38 0.56 4.93 -8.66
CA SER A 38 -0.53 4.33 -7.90
C SER A 38 -0.27 4.43 -6.41
N VAL A 39 -1.36 4.32 -5.64
CA VAL A 39 -1.32 4.24 -4.18
C VAL A 39 -2.12 3.03 -3.72
N GLY A 40 -1.63 2.40 -2.67
CA GLY A 40 -2.29 1.34 -1.93
C GLY A 40 -2.23 1.59 -0.44
N TYR A 41 -3.15 0.98 0.27
CA TYR A 41 -3.29 0.99 1.72
C TYR A 41 -3.77 -0.38 2.16
N ASN A 42 -3.46 -0.75 3.39
CA ASN A 42 -3.81 -2.06 3.92
C ASN A 42 -5.28 -2.12 4.35
N ARG A 43 -5.92 -3.28 4.19
CA ARG A 43 -7.31 -3.48 4.62
C ARG A 43 -7.54 -4.88 5.12
N ARG A 44 -8.45 -5.01 6.10
CA ARG A 44 -8.88 -6.31 6.66
C ARG A 44 -9.78 -7.12 5.74
N LYS A 45 -10.07 -6.62 4.54
CA LYS A 45 -10.80 -7.37 3.54
C LYS A 45 -9.85 -8.36 2.86
N SER A 46 -10.26 -9.63 2.84
CA SER A 46 -9.57 -10.66 2.07
C SER A 46 -9.60 -10.34 0.58
N HIS A 47 -8.54 -10.71 -0.15
CA HIS A 47 -8.46 -10.43 -1.57
C HIS A 47 -7.81 -11.60 -2.35
N PRO A 48 -8.39 -12.06 -3.48
CA PRO A 48 -7.86 -13.19 -4.23
C PRO A 48 -6.45 -12.92 -4.77
N PHE A 49 -6.18 -11.66 -5.15
CA PHE A 49 -4.83 -11.24 -5.57
C PHE A 49 -3.81 -11.31 -4.42
N GLN A 50 -4.19 -10.98 -3.18
CA GLN A 50 -3.31 -11.19 -2.04
C GLN A 50 -3.05 -12.69 -1.85
N ALA A 51 -4.11 -13.51 -1.85
CA ALA A 51 -4.00 -14.95 -1.65
C ALA A 51 -3.09 -15.62 -2.70
N LYS A 52 -3.09 -15.14 -3.94
CA LYS A 52 -2.21 -15.63 -5.01
C LYS A 52 -0.71 -15.43 -4.72
N PHE A 53 -0.35 -14.36 -4.02
CA PHE A 53 1.04 -13.97 -3.76
C PHE A 53 1.43 -14.04 -2.28
N ALA A 54 0.51 -14.49 -1.42
CA ALA A 54 0.74 -14.64 0.00
C ALA A 54 1.65 -15.85 0.26
N LYS A 55 2.58 -15.69 1.21
CA LYS A 55 3.44 -16.79 1.66
C LYS A 55 2.64 -17.85 2.42
N ASN A 56 1.67 -17.41 3.22
CA ASN A 56 0.81 -18.28 4.02
C ASN A 56 -0.63 -18.21 3.49
N PRO A 57 -1.35 -19.34 3.38
CA PRO A 57 -2.75 -19.36 2.95
C PRO A 57 -3.68 -18.48 3.77
N GLU A 58 -3.38 -18.28 5.06
CA GLU A 58 -4.15 -17.45 5.99
C GLU A 58 -3.83 -15.94 5.91
N ALA A 59 -2.73 -15.56 5.23
CA ALA A 59 -2.34 -14.16 5.04
C ALA A 59 -3.11 -13.51 3.87
N ILE A 60 -4.45 -13.56 3.95
CA ILE A 60 -5.37 -13.15 2.88
C ILE A 60 -5.74 -11.67 2.90
N PHE A 61 -5.44 -10.96 3.98
CA PHE A 61 -5.73 -9.53 4.12
C PHE A 61 -4.87 -8.72 3.16
N LEU A 62 -5.51 -7.79 2.45
CA LEU A 62 -4.79 -7.06 1.41
C LEU A 62 -3.76 -6.10 2.02
N HIS A 63 -2.50 -6.28 1.66
CA HIS A 63 -1.40 -5.41 2.07
C HIS A 63 -1.36 -4.14 1.21
N ALA A 64 -0.82 -3.06 1.78
CA ALA A 64 -0.68 -1.78 1.10
C ALA A 64 0.13 -1.89 -0.21
N GLU A 65 1.22 -2.66 -0.19
CA GLU A 65 2.11 -2.89 -1.33
C GLU A 65 1.38 -3.60 -2.47
N VAL A 66 0.69 -4.69 -2.15
CA VAL A 66 -0.09 -5.49 -3.10
C VAL A 66 -1.23 -4.67 -3.68
N HIS A 67 -1.88 -3.84 -2.86
CA HIS A 67 -2.90 -2.92 -3.33
C HIS A 67 -2.34 -1.88 -4.30
N ALA A 68 -1.16 -1.31 -4.01
CA ALA A 68 -0.51 -0.34 -4.87
C ALA A 68 -0.13 -0.95 -6.22
N ILE A 69 0.45 -2.16 -6.24
CA ILE A 69 0.82 -2.88 -7.47
C ILE A 69 -0.42 -3.23 -8.30
N LYS A 70 -1.48 -3.74 -7.65
CA LYS A 70 -2.75 -4.06 -8.34
C LYS A 70 -3.37 -2.82 -9.01
N ASN A 71 -3.19 -1.65 -8.41
CA ASN A 71 -3.78 -0.39 -8.89
C ASN A 71 -2.88 0.37 -9.88
N ALA A 72 -1.63 -0.09 -10.12
CA ALA A 72 -0.71 0.49 -11.09
C ALA A 72 -0.99 -0.04 -12.51
#